data_AF-A0A496XT31-F1
#
_entry.id   AF-A0A496XT31-F1
#
_cell.length_a   1.000
_cell.length_b   1.000
_cell.length_c   1.000
_cell.angle_alpha   90.00
_cell.angle_beta   90.00
_cell.angle_gamma   90.00
#
_symmetry.space_group_name_H-M   'P 1'
#
loop_
_entity.id
_entity.type
_entity.pdbx_description
1 polymer ?
#
loop_
_entity_poly.entity_id
_entity_poly.type
_entity_poly.pdbx_seq_one_letter_code
_entity_poly.pdbx_strand_id
1 'polypeptide(L)'
;MKFRKFKILNIEENAPIKENTIPIVFNLNHIVSVKPINILIKGDVIKGYWIRLSNGKKYKALEIPIELKDLLAKDKVENSFNQQIEPMEHQINLH
;
A
#
# COMPACT_ATOMS: atom_id res chain seq x y z
N MET A 1 -9.34 -20.33 0.96
CA MET A 1 -9.36 -19.02 1.67
C MET A 1 -8.03 -18.84 2.38
N LYS A 2 -7.42 -17.65 2.32
CA LYS A 2 -6.11 -17.38 2.94
C LYS A 2 -6.24 -16.25 3.95
N PHE A 3 -6.25 -16.57 5.25
CA PHE A 3 -6.38 -15.58 6.31
C PHE A 3 -5.02 -15.19 6.86
N ARG A 4 -4.82 -13.88 7.09
CA ARG A 4 -3.59 -13.35 7.69
C ARG A 4 -3.89 -12.22 8.67
N LYS A 5 -2.99 -12.06 9.65
CA LYS A 5 -3.05 -11.02 10.67
C LYS A 5 -2.44 -9.71 10.14
N PHE A 6 -3.09 -8.62 10.46
CA PHE A 6 -2.71 -7.25 10.14
C PHE A 6 -2.77 -6.44 11.43
N LYS A 7 -1.91 -5.41 11.55
CA LYS A 7 -2.07 -4.41 12.61
C LYS A 7 -2.68 -3.16 12.01
N ILE A 8 -3.98 -2.99 12.18
CA ILE A 8 -4.70 -1.81 11.71
C ILE A 8 -4.60 -0.68 12.71
N LEU A 9 -4.49 0.55 12.22
CA LEU A 9 -4.53 1.74 13.03
C LEU A 9 -5.99 2.08 13.37
N ASN A 10 -6.31 2.10 14.67
CA ASN A 10 -7.59 2.58 15.18
C ASN A 10 -7.51 4.10 15.35
N ILE A 11 -8.15 4.82 14.43
CA ILE A 11 -8.24 6.27 14.44
C ILE A 11 -9.61 6.63 15.01
N GLU A 12 -9.77 6.49 16.32
CA GLU A 12 -10.86 7.16 17.03
C GLU A 12 -10.36 8.53 17.49
N GLU A 13 -11.14 9.60 17.23
CA GLU A 13 -10.75 11.00 17.46
C GLU A 13 -10.31 11.33 18.90
N ASN A 14 -10.66 10.50 19.89
CA ASN A 14 -10.39 10.72 21.31
C ASN A 14 -9.53 9.64 21.99
N ALA A 15 -8.95 8.70 21.23
CA ALA A 15 -8.27 7.58 21.85
C ALA A 15 -6.82 7.93 22.24
N PRO A 16 -6.38 7.66 23.48
CA PRO A 16 -5.09 8.11 23.99
C PRO A 16 -3.93 7.35 23.32
N ILE A 17 -3.42 7.92 22.22
CA ILE A 17 -2.01 8.24 21.92
C ILE A 17 -0.93 7.13 21.97
N LYS A 18 -1.03 6.08 22.77
CA LYS A 18 -0.06 4.98 22.78
C LYS A 18 -0.63 3.83 21.95
N GLU A 19 -0.32 3.85 20.66
CA GLU A 19 -0.42 2.65 19.82
C GLU A 19 -1.79 1.96 19.84
N ASN A 20 -2.86 2.67 19.44
CA ASN A 20 -4.13 2.01 19.18
C ASN A 20 -4.06 1.22 17.85
N THR A 21 -3.14 0.27 17.76
CA THR A 21 -3.15 -0.72 16.70
C THR A 21 -3.97 -1.93 17.15
N ILE A 22 -4.97 -2.29 16.37
CA ILE A 22 -5.78 -3.47 16.64
C ILE A 22 -5.29 -4.60 15.73
N PRO A 23 -4.95 -5.78 16.29
CA PRO A 23 -4.70 -6.94 15.47
C PRO A 23 -6.01 -7.42 14.85
N ILE A 24 -6.08 -7.45 13.52
CA ILE A 24 -7.25 -7.93 12.77
C ILE A 24 -6.83 -9.02 11.79
N VAL A 25 -7.73 -9.95 11.52
CA VAL A 25 -7.52 -10.99 10.50
C VAL A 25 -8.33 -10.64 9.26
N PHE A 26 -7.64 -10.51 8.12
CA PHE A 26 -8.30 -10.37 6.82
C PHE A 26 -8.09 -11.61 5.96
N ASN A 27 -9.11 -11.94 5.16
CA ASN A 27 -8.98 -12.89 4.07
C ASN A 27 -8.31 -12.20 2.88
N LEU A 28 -7.11 -12.65 2.52
CA LEU A 28 -6.31 -12.09 1.43
C LEU A 28 -7.06 -12.09 0.08
N ASN A 29 -7.95 -13.06 -0.13
CA ASN A 29 -8.75 -13.14 -1.36
C ASN A 29 -9.70 -11.93 -1.54
N HIS A 30 -9.99 -11.19 -0.47
CA HIS A 30 -10.83 -9.99 -0.51
C HIS A 30 -10.01 -8.71 -0.50
N ILE A 31 -8.67 -8.78 -0.50
CA ILE A 31 -7.83 -7.59 -0.59
C ILE A 31 -7.71 -7.23 -2.07
N VAL A 32 -8.17 -6.03 -2.42
CA VAL A 32 -8.11 -5.50 -3.79
C VAL A 32 -6.82 -4.74 -4.01
N SER A 33 -6.35 -3.99 -3.01
CA SER A 33 -5.08 -3.30 -3.11
C SER A 33 -4.47 -3.02 -1.75
N VAL A 34 -3.13 -2.99 -1.73
CA VAL A 34 -2.34 -2.50 -0.61
C VAL A 34 -1.39 -1.44 -1.17
N LYS A 35 -1.34 -0.24 -0.57
CA LYS A 35 -0.42 0.82 -1.00
C LYS A 35 0.38 1.36 0.18
N PRO A 36 1.72 1.52 0.07
CA PRO A 36 2.48 2.18 1.12
C PRO A 36 2.09 3.65 1.22
N ILE A 37 1.94 4.15 2.43
CA ILE A 37 1.57 5.54 2.73
C ILE A 37 2.40 6.07 3.90
N ASN A 38 2.55 7.39 3.98
CA ASN A 38 3.02 8.08 5.17
C ASN A 38 1.81 8.57 5.96
N ILE A 39 1.77 8.28 7.26
CA ILE A 39 0.69 8.65 8.16
C ILE A 39 1.24 9.66 9.16
N LEU A 40 0.64 10.86 9.20
CA LEU A 40 0.96 11.86 10.21
C LEU A 40 0.17 11.54 11.47
N ILE A 41 0.87 11.23 12.56
CA ILE A 41 0.29 10.99 13.87
C ILE A 41 1.02 11.89 14.87
N LYS A 42 0.31 12.90 15.39
CA LYS A 42 0.76 13.71 16.55
C LYS A 42 2.07 14.48 16.31
N GLY A 43 2.30 14.88 15.07
CA GLY A 43 3.52 15.57 14.65
C GLY A 43 4.57 14.63 14.05
N ASP A 44 4.48 13.33 14.29
CA ASP A 44 5.41 12.34 13.73
C ASP A 44 4.86 11.72 12.43
N VAL A 45 5.75 11.53 11.46
CA VAL A 45 5.43 10.83 10.21
C VAL A 45 5.86 9.38 10.32
N ILE A 46 4.89 8.47 10.34
CA ILE A 46 5.14 7.02 10.37
C ILE A 46 4.81 6.38 9.02
N LYS A 47 5.53 5.31 8.67
CA LYS A 47 5.24 4.52 7.45
C LYS A 47 4.14 3.51 7.75
N GLY A 48 3.18 3.41 6.85
CA GLY A 48 2.10 2.43 6.93
C GLY A 48 1.58 2.04 5.56
N TYR A 49 0.39 1.44 5.54
CA TYR A 49 -0.23 0.86 4.36
C TYR A 49 -1.72 1.18 4.31
N TRP A 50 -2.20 1.53 3.12
CA TRP A 50 -3.62 1.61 2.81
C TRP A 50 -4.08 0.25 2.28
N ILE A 51 -5.04 -0.38 2.94
CA ILE A 51 -5.63 -1.65 2.53
C ILE A 51 -7.05 -1.38 2.03
N ARG A 52 -7.35 -1.76 0.79
CA ARG A 52 -8.69 -1.73 0.22
C ARG A 52 -9.23 -3.15 0.12
N LEU A 53 -10.41 -3.38 0.67
CA LEU A 53 -11.12 -4.64 0.56
C LEU A 53 -12.15 -4.62 -0.59
N SER A 54 -12.55 -5.80 -1.04
CA SER A 54 -13.49 -6.01 -2.15
C SER A 54 -14.90 -5.52 -1.82
N ASN A 55 -15.24 -5.45 -0.53
CA ASN A 55 -16.50 -4.88 -0.04
C ASN A 55 -16.49 -3.34 0.04
N GLY A 56 -15.46 -2.69 -0.48
CA GLY A 56 -15.33 -1.23 -0.47
C GLY A 56 -14.74 -0.64 0.81
N LYS A 57 -14.57 -1.44 1.88
CA LYS A 57 -13.96 -0.97 3.13
C LYS A 57 -12.47 -0.66 2.95
N LYS A 58 -12.00 0.36 3.66
CA LYS A 58 -10.62 0.85 3.63
C LYS A 58 -10.05 0.87 5.04
N TYR A 59 -8.81 0.43 5.19
CA TYR A 59 -8.10 0.40 6.47
C TYR A 59 -6.71 0.98 6.31
N LYS A 60 -6.23 1.66 7.36
CA LYS A 60 -4.82 2.00 7.50
C LYS A 60 -4.17 0.95 8.38
N ALA A 61 -3.02 0.43 7.97
CA ALA A 61 -2.26 -0.56 8.71
C ALA A 61 -0.83 -0.09 8.93
N LEU A 62 -0.26 -0.41 10.09
CA LEU A 62 1.17 -0.20 10.34
C LEU A 62 1.98 -1.42 9.92
N GLU A 63 1.39 -2.61 10.04
CA GLU A 63 2.05 -3.86 9.66
C GLU A 63 1.14 -4.73 8.79
N ILE A 64 1.74 -5.27 7.73
CA ILE A 64 1.14 -6.24 6.81
C ILE A 64 1.93 -7.55 6.85
N PRO A 65 1.32 -8.70 6.48
CA PRO A 65 2.01 -9.97 6.36
C PRO A 65 3.19 -9.91 5.40
N ILE A 66 4.27 -10.65 5.69
CA ILE A 66 5.50 -10.66 4.89
C ILE A 66 5.23 -11.03 3.42
N GLU A 67 4.31 -11.95 3.16
CA GLU A 67 3.90 -12.36 1.82
C GLU A 67 3.39 -11.18 0.95
N LEU A 68 2.67 -10.23 1.56
CA LEU A 68 2.20 -9.03 0.85
C LEU A 68 3.32 -7.99 0.71
N LYS A 69 4.25 -7.95 1.66
CA LYS A 69 5.40 -7.05 1.61
C LYS A 69 6.33 -7.42 0.45
N ASP A 70 6.55 -8.71 0.22
CA ASP A 70 7.36 -9.20 -0.90
C ASP A 70 6.71 -8.93 -2.27
N LEU A 71 5.38 -9.07 -2.36
CA LEU A 71 4.64 -8.71 -3.58
C LEU A 71 4.75 -7.21 -3.90
N LEU A 72 4.62 -6.34 -2.89
CA LEU A 72 4.77 -4.90 -3.05
C LEU A 72 6.21 -4.47 -3.40
N ALA A 73 7.22 -5.22 -2.96
CA ALA A 73 8.61 -4.96 -3.30
C ALA A 73 8.89 -5.27 -4.77
N LYS A 74 8.30 -6.34 -5.31
CA LYS A 74 8.44 -6.72 -6.73
C LYS A 74 7.79 -5.72 -7.67
N ASP A 75 6.60 -5.23 -7.33
CA ASP A 75 5.87 -4.20 -8.09
C ASP A 75 6.69 -2.89 -8.25
N LYS A 76 7.46 -2.49 -7.23
CA LYS A 76 8.33 -1.30 -7.32
C LYS A 76 9.48 -1.46 -8.33
N VAL A 77 9.96 -2.68 -8.52
CA VAL A 77 11.06 -2.95 -9.46
C VAL A 77 10.55 -2.88 -10.90
N GLU A 78 9.41 -3.50 -11.20
CA GLU A 78 8.84 -3.49 -12.56
C GLU A 78 8.38 -2.10 -13.02
N ASN A 79 7.79 -1.28 -12.14
CA ASN A 79 7.38 0.08 -12.53
C ASN A 79 8.56 1.04 -12.82
N SER A 80 9.78 0.67 -12.45
CA SER A 80 10.98 1.47 -12.75
C SER A 80 11.60 1.13 -14.13
N PHE A 81 11.20 0.01 -14.74
CA PHE A 81 11.77 -0.46 -16.01
C PHE A 81 10.97 -0.04 -17.25
N ASN A 82 9.73 0.46 -17.10
CA ASN A 82 8.85 0.81 -18.22
C ASN A 82 8.85 2.30 -18.62
N GLN A 83 9.81 3.12 -18.16
CA GLN A 83 9.88 4.55 -18.51
C GLN A 83 10.92 4.93 -19.59
N GLN A 84 11.50 3.98 -20.32
CA GLN A 84 12.49 4.31 -21.38
C GLN A 84 12.30 3.49 -22.66
N ILE A 85 11.15 3.63 -23.34
CA ILE A 85 11.10 3.49 -24.80
C ILE A 85 10.13 4.55 -25.33
N GLU A 86 10.64 5.76 -25.56
CA GLU A 86 9.97 6.71 -26.46
C GLU A 86 10.35 6.34 -27.90
N PRO A 87 9.41 6.19 -28.84
CA PRO A 87 9.75 5.99 -30.24
C PRO A 87 10.32 7.30 -30.80
N MET A 88 11.59 7.27 -31.24
CA MET A 88 12.18 8.37 -32.00
C MET A 88 11.48 8.50 -33.36
N GLU A 89 10.63 9.51 -33.52
CA GLU A 89 10.10 9.90 -34.83
C GLU A 89 11.26 10.38 -35.71
N HIS A 90 11.59 9.59 -36.73
CA HIS A 90 12.47 10.03 -37.81
C HIS A 90 11.74 11.06 -38.66
N GLN A 91 12.04 12.35 -38.47
CA GLN A 91 11.74 13.36 -39.47
C GLN A 91 12.66 13.15 -40.68
N ILE A 92 12.10 12.58 -41.74
CA ILE A 92 12.71 12.56 -43.06
C ILE A 92 12.36 13.92 -43.72
N ASN A 93 13.27 14.88 -43.62
CA ASN A 93 13.24 16.06 -44.48
C ASN A 93 13.69 15.63 -45.88
N LEU A 94 12.78 15.61 -46.84
CA LEU A 94 13.14 15.55 -48.26
C LEU A 94 13.05 16.97 -48.84
N HIS A 95 14.19 17.44 -49.34
CA HIS A 95 14.36 18.65 -50.14
C HIS A 95 13.82 18.42 -51.56
#